data_AF-A0A3D3BVT2-F1
#
_entry.id   AF-A0A3D3BVT2-F1
#
_cell.length_a   1.000
_cell.length_b   1.000
_cell.length_c   1.000
_cell.angle_alpha   90.00
_cell.angle_beta   90.00
_cell.angle_gamma   90.00
#
_symmetry.space_group_name_H-M   'P 1'
#
loop_
_entity.id
_entity.type
_entity.pdbx_description
1 polymer ?
#
loop_
_entity_poly.entity_id
_entity_poly.type
_entity_poly.pdbx_seq_one_letter_code
_entity_poly.pdbx_strand_id
1 'polypeptide(L)' 'LRLRAVLEQSLAKQGGKLFYARPELCTDNGAMIAYAGAQRLLAGQAEDLAIKAQPRWNLETLPPVKS' A
#
# COMPACT_ATOMS: atom_id res chain seq x y z
N LEU A 1 6.50 0.78 18.74
CA LEU A 1 7.67 1.60 18.30
C LEU A 1 8.97 0.81 18.15
N ARG A 2 9.23 -0.24 18.96
CA ARG A 2 10.47 -1.05 18.89
C ARG A 2 10.85 -1.51 17.48
N LEU A 3 9.90 -1.99 16.67
CA LEU A 3 10.19 -2.44 15.30
C LEU A 3 10.76 -1.32 14.41
N ARG A 4 10.14 -0.13 14.41
CA ARG A 4 10.63 1.01 13.62
C ARG A 4 12.05 1.40 14.00
N ALA A 5 12.34 1.43 15.31
CA ALA A 5 13.69 1.75 15.82
C ALA A 5 14.73 0.70 15.39
N VAL A 6 14.38 -0.59 15.43
CA VAL A 6 15.27 -1.67 14.98
C VAL A 6 15.53 -1.58 13.47
N LEU A 7 14.50 -1.30 12.67
CA LEU A 7 14.64 -1.11 11.23
C LEU A 7 15.51 0.11 10.91
N GLU A 8 15.37 1.21 11.65
CA GLU A 8 16.15 2.43 11.47
C GLU A 8 17.64 2.19 11.75
N GLN A 9 17.97 1.54 12.86
CA GLN A 9 19.34 1.16 13.19
C GLN A 9 19.95 0.21 12.15
N SER A 10 19.13 -0.68 11.59
CA SER A 10 19.58 -1.65 10.59
C SER A 10 19.86 -0.97 9.24
N LEU A 11 18.98 -0.08 8.80
CA LEU A 11 19.09 0.59 7.50
C LEU A 11 20.13 1.72 7.50
N ALA A 12 20.39 2.33 8.66
CA ALA A 12 21.46 3.34 8.81
C ALA A 12 22.84 2.80 8.37
N LYS A 13 23.09 1.51 8.57
CA LYS A 13 24.34 0.84 8.14
C LYS A 13 24.46 0.67 6.62
N GLN A 14 23.34 0.77 5.90
CA GLN A 14 23.23 0.52 4.47
C GLN A 14 22.99 1.81 3.67
N GLY A 15 22.92 2.98 4.34
CA GLY A 15 22.63 4.26 3.69
C GLY A 15 21.21 4.37 3.10
N GLY A 16 20.29 3.50 3.49
CA GLY A 16 18.92 3.49 2.98
C GLY A 16 17.99 4.49 3.70
N LYS A 17 16.80 4.69 3.14
CA LYS A 17 15.73 5.52 3.73
C LYS A 17 14.52 4.67 4.09
N LEU A 18 13.89 4.99 5.23
CA LEU A 18 12.66 4.36 5.68
C LEU A 18 11.45 5.25 5.42
N PHE A 19 10.34 4.62 5.05
CA PHE A 19 9.06 5.28 4.87
C PHE A 19 8.00 4.49 5.62
N TYR A 20 7.22 5.17 6.45
CA TYR A 20 6.11 4.60 7.18
C TYR A 20 4.90 5.52 7.09
N ALA A 21 3.70 4.96 7.09
CA ALA A 21 2.50 5.74 7.33
C ALA A 21 2.50 6.34 8.76
N ARG A 22 1.71 7.39 8.95
CA ARG A 22 1.38 7.91 10.30
C ARG A 22 0.73 6.79 11.12
N PRO A 23 0.92 6.73 12.45
CA PRO A 23 0.40 5.63 13.28
C PRO A 23 -1.11 5.36 13.10
N GLU A 24 -1.93 6.41 12.99
CA GLU A 24 -3.37 6.34 12.74
C GLU A 24 -3.75 5.75 11.36
N LEU A 25 -2.79 5.69 10.43
CA LEU A 25 -2.95 5.13 9.09
C LEU A 25 -2.22 3.79 8.92
N CYS A 26 -1.63 3.23 9.99
CA CYS A 26 -0.89 1.97 9.91
C CYS A 26 -1.78 0.73 10.01
N THR A 27 -2.94 0.82 10.66
CA THR A 27 -3.93 -0.26 10.72
C THR A 27 -4.93 -0.12 9.58
N ASP A 28 -5.74 -1.16 9.35
CA ASP A 28 -6.77 -1.14 8.33
C ASP A 28 -7.67 0.08 8.45
N ASN A 29 -7.78 0.84 7.37
CA ASN A 29 -8.55 2.07 7.31
C ASN A 29 -9.09 2.32 5.90
N GLY A 30 -10.16 3.12 5.78
CA GLY A 30 -10.74 3.46 4.48
C GLY A 30 -9.87 4.40 3.63
N ALA A 31 -8.99 5.19 4.25
CA ALA A 31 -8.18 6.16 3.54
C ALA A 31 -7.16 5.50 2.60
N MET A 32 -6.53 4.39 3.02
CA MET A 32 -5.60 3.66 2.14
C MET A 32 -6.32 3.00 0.95
N ILE A 33 -7.56 2.54 1.14
CA ILE A 33 -8.39 1.94 0.08
C ILE A 33 -8.79 3.02 -0.93
N ALA A 34 -9.27 4.17 -0.45
CA ALA A 34 -9.63 5.30 -1.30
C ALA A 34 -8.42 5.81 -2.10
N TYR A 35 -7.26 5.93 -1.47
CA TYR A 35 -6.02 6.33 -2.14
C TYR A 35 -5.61 5.33 -3.22
N ALA A 36 -5.52 4.04 -2.90
CA ALA A 36 -5.16 3.01 -3.88
C ALA A 36 -6.15 2.93 -5.05
N GLY A 37 -7.45 3.06 -4.77
CA GLY A 37 -8.50 3.12 -5.79
C GLY A 37 -8.34 4.33 -6.71
N ALA A 38 -8.10 5.52 -6.14
CA ALA A 38 -7.85 6.74 -6.93
C ALA A 38 -6.61 6.61 -7.82
N GLN A 39 -5.51 6.06 -7.31
CA GLN A 39 -4.29 5.81 -8.11
C GLN A 39 -4.58 4.87 -9.29
N ARG A 40 -5.35 3.81 -9.08
CA ARG A 40 -5.74 2.86 -10.14
C ARG A 40 -6.67 3.50 -11.16
N LEU A 41 -7.66 4.28 -10.71
CA LEU A 41 -8.58 5.00 -11.58
C LEU A 41 -7.84 6.03 -12.45
N LEU A 42 -6.93 6.80 -11.86
CA LEU A 42 -6.10 7.77 -12.60
C LEU A 42 -5.20 7.09 -13.64
N ALA A 43 -4.78 5.84 -13.39
CA ALA A 43 -4.05 5.04 -14.36
C ALA A 43 -4.95 4.34 -15.41
N GLY A 44 -6.25 4.65 -15.43
CA GLY A 44 -7.20 4.16 -16.43
C GLY A 44 -7.84 2.81 -16.09
N GLN A 45 -7.63 2.25 -14.89
CA GLN A 45 -8.35 1.05 -14.48
C GLN A 45 -9.81 1.39 -14.18
N ALA A 46 -10.73 0.58 -14.73
CA ALA A 46 -12.15 0.62 -14.45
C ALA A 46 -12.72 -0.81 -14.50
N GLU A 47 -13.84 -1.03 -13.84
CA GLU A 47 -14.53 -2.32 -13.79
C GLU A 47 -16.04 -2.11 -14.03
N ASP A 48 -16.75 -3.21 -14.28
CA ASP A 48 -18.20 -3.21 -14.36
C ASP A 48 -18.84 -2.84 -13.00
N LEU A 49 -20.15 -2.57 -12.98
CA LEU A 49 -20.84 -2.23 -11.72
C LEU A 49 -21.03 -3.43 -10.78
N ALA A 50 -20.66 -4.65 -11.20
CA ALA A 50 -20.85 -5.83 -10.37
C ALA A 50 -19.72 -5.95 -9.35
N ILE A 51 -20.10 -5.97 -8.07
CA ILE A 51 -19.13 -6.13 -6.98
C ILE A 51 -18.74 -7.61 -6.85
N LYS A 52 -17.47 -7.92 -7.10
CA LYS A 52 -16.91 -9.27 -6.95
C LYS A 52 -15.86 -9.25 -5.84
N ALA A 53 -16.15 -9.95 -4.73
CA ALA A 53 -15.20 -10.10 -3.64
C ALA A 53 -14.23 -11.27 -3.91
N GLN A 54 -12.94 -11.07 -3.64
CA GLN A 54 -11.92 -12.12 -3.74
C GLN A 54 -11.21 -12.33 -2.38
N PRO A 55 -11.67 -13.29 -1.56
CA PRO A 55 -11.12 -13.50 -0.20
C PRO A 55 -9.64 -13.89 -0.17
N ARG A 56 -9.15 -14.52 -1.24
CA ARG A 56 -7.73 -14.87 -1.43
C ARG A 56 -7.22 -14.19 -2.69
N TRP A 57 -6.79 -12.94 -2.54
CA TRP A 57 -6.28 -12.13 -3.65
C TRP A 57 -4.76 -11.97 -3.53
N ASN A 58 -4.02 -12.52 -4.49
CA ASN A 58 -2.56 -12.42 -4.51
C ASN A 58 -2.13 -11.05 -5.06
N LEU A 59 -1.36 -10.29 -4.27
CA LEU A 59 -0.85 -8.97 -4.67
C LEU A 59 0.00 -9.01 -5.95
N GLU A 60 0.72 -10.11 -6.20
CA GLU A 60 1.56 -10.28 -7.40
C GLU A 60 0.75 -10.41 -8.69
N THR A 61 -0.55 -10.72 -8.59
CA THR A 61 -1.43 -10.82 -9.77
C THR A 61 -1.97 -9.47 -10.23
N LEU A 62 -1.69 -8.40 -9.49
CA LEU A 62 -2.17 -7.07 -9.83
C LEU A 62 -1.43 -6.50 -11.05
N PRO A 63 -2.15 -5.90 -12.01
CA PRO A 63 -1.50 -5.22 -13.12
C PRO A 63 -0.70 -4.01 -12.59
N PRO A 64 0.46 -3.72 -13.21
CA PRO A 64 1.29 -2.59 -12.83
C PRO A 64 0.56 -1.27 -13.08
N VAL A 65 0.68 -0.35 -12.13
CA VAL A 65 0.22 1.03 -12.26
C VAL A 65 1.42 1.87 -12.67
N LYS A 66 1.38 2.51 -13.83
CA LYS A 66 2.44 3.44 -14.23
C LYS A 66 2.31 4.72 -13.40
N SER A 67 3.39 5.10 -12.74
CA SER A 67 3.56 6.37 -12.04
C SER A 67 3.81 7.52 -13.00
#